data_AF-A0A2M9E7M0-F1
#
_entry.id   AF-A0A2M9E7M0-F1
#
_cell.length_a   1.000
_cell.length_b   1.000
_cell.length_c   1.000
_cell.angle_alpha   90.00
_cell.angle_beta   90.00
_cell.angle_gamma   90.00
#
_symmetry.space_group_name_H-M   'P 1'
#
loop_
_entity.id
_entity.type
_entity.pdbx_description
1 polymer ?
#
loop_
_entity_poly.entity_id
_entity_poly.type
_entity_poly.pdbx_seq_one_letter_code
_entity_poly.pdbx_strand_id
1 'polypeptide(L)'
;MPIPRCMKASAVAATVGCTTTRHSSGSGVSSNACKRTCPSVAPSTMAKYLPQLCASSNQLLGLEVRLQWQHPESGEVSPGVFLPHAQRSGEIIPLGNWALRQVCLQIRRWRDAGLTPPPVGIDICCHQLAHHKLSQIVEEALAEAGIPGQSLIFEIDEQALLKEDPTAIPHIDQLRAMGIGFAIDNFGAQHAALNCLQKIPACQLKFSPRWLQNALRNPADAALCRATLELARTLGLDSVALGVNEAQLLTCAQQLPFTQLQGRQLATPLNAQAQCARLILDGFVHDLKPARKQNPRITAGVLHIVSTGGWIRNPCRPCHPCRRRPAWPVLPSSAFRPPSLRW
;
A
#
# COMPACT_ATOMS: atom_id res chain seq x y z
N MET A 1 25.91 -14.31 62.27
CA MET A 1 25.31 -15.53 61.69
C MET A 1 24.13 -15.11 60.81
N PRO A 2 23.96 -15.76 59.65
CA PRO A 2 23.33 -15.23 58.44
C PRO A 2 22.12 -16.11 58.03
N ILE A 3 21.56 -15.90 56.81
CA ILE A 3 20.89 -16.85 55.89
C ILE A 3 19.95 -16.06 54.94
N PRO A 4 19.89 -16.29 53.61
CA PRO A 4 20.96 -16.65 52.67
C PRO A 4 20.85 -15.92 51.29
N ARG A 5 21.84 -16.20 50.43
CA ARG A 5 21.93 -15.93 48.97
C ARG A 5 21.05 -16.88 48.13
N CYS A 6 20.97 -16.54 46.84
CA CYS A 6 20.56 -17.31 45.63
C CYS A 6 19.16 -16.93 45.11
N MET A 7 18.94 -16.65 43.82
CA MET A 7 19.46 -17.32 42.63
C MET A 7 19.52 -16.39 41.40
N LYS A 8 20.50 -16.66 40.53
CA LYS A 8 20.56 -16.21 39.13
C LYS A 8 19.40 -16.83 38.31
N ALA A 9 18.86 -16.10 37.36
CA ALA A 9 18.20 -16.64 36.16
C ALA A 9 18.24 -15.55 35.06
N SER A 10 19.20 -15.67 34.14
CA SER A 10 19.04 -16.21 32.78
C SER A 10 18.39 -15.23 31.81
N ALA A 11 19.24 -14.65 30.96
CA ALA A 11 18.85 -14.10 29.67
C ALA A 11 18.17 -15.21 28.86
N VAL A 12 16.87 -15.08 28.65
CA VAL A 12 16.14 -15.89 27.68
C VAL A 12 16.20 -15.14 26.35
N ALA A 13 17.09 -15.59 25.48
CA ALA A 13 16.99 -15.32 24.06
C ALA A 13 15.66 -15.90 23.56
N ALA A 14 14.71 -15.02 23.26
CA ALA A 14 13.48 -15.41 22.58
C ALA A 14 13.80 -15.59 21.08
N THR A 15 14.16 -16.82 20.74
CA THR A 15 14.18 -17.33 19.37
C THR A 15 12.77 -17.22 18.79
N VAL A 16 12.51 -16.22 17.95
CA VAL A 16 11.27 -16.20 17.16
C VAL A 16 11.45 -17.20 16.02
N GLY A 17 10.93 -18.41 16.25
CA GLY A 17 10.85 -19.48 15.27
C GLY A 17 9.94 -19.09 14.11
N CYS A 18 10.51 -19.06 12.92
CA CYS A 18 9.79 -18.98 11.65
C CYS A 18 9.14 -20.34 11.39
N THR A 19 7.84 -20.46 11.63
CA THR A 19 7.05 -21.63 11.26
C THR A 19 6.77 -21.60 9.76
N THR A 20 7.59 -22.31 8.99
CA THR A 20 7.34 -22.65 7.58
C THR A 20 6.13 -23.57 7.46
N THR A 21 4.99 -23.05 6.99
CA THR A 21 3.93 -23.88 6.40
C THR A 21 4.34 -24.31 4.99
N ARG A 22 4.57 -25.62 4.82
CA ARG A 22 4.77 -26.26 3.52
C ARG A 22 3.47 -26.22 2.73
N HIS A 23 3.49 -25.61 1.55
CA HIS A 23 2.60 -25.99 0.46
C HIS A 23 3.42 -26.35 -0.77
N SER A 24 3.11 -27.54 -1.27
CA SER A 24 3.79 -28.27 -2.32
C SER A 24 3.22 -27.95 -3.70
N SER A 25 4.08 -28.12 -4.71
CA SER A 25 3.85 -28.25 -6.14
C SER A 25 3.67 -26.98 -6.99
N GLY A 26 4.73 -26.65 -7.72
CA GLY A 26 4.79 -25.63 -8.78
C GLY A 26 6.25 -25.18 -9.03
N SER A 27 6.95 -25.87 -9.93
CA SER A 27 8.29 -25.56 -10.49
C SER A 27 9.35 -25.01 -9.53
N GLY A 28 10.21 -25.89 -9.03
CA GLY A 28 11.31 -25.56 -8.11
C GLY A 28 12.39 -24.68 -8.74
N VAL A 29 12.39 -23.40 -8.39
CA VAL A 29 13.61 -22.59 -8.37
C VAL A 29 14.31 -22.88 -7.05
N SER A 30 15.49 -23.49 -7.11
CA SER A 30 16.31 -23.80 -5.93
C SER A 30 16.60 -22.54 -5.12
N SER A 31 16.33 -22.58 -3.81
CA SER A 31 16.64 -21.53 -2.83
C SER A 31 18.13 -21.14 -2.76
N ASN A 32 19.02 -21.89 -3.45
CA ASN A 32 20.43 -21.58 -3.56
C ASN A 32 20.78 -20.57 -4.67
N ALA A 33 19.93 -20.34 -5.68
CA ALA A 33 20.20 -19.34 -6.73
C ALA A 33 20.18 -17.90 -6.18
N CYS A 34 19.25 -17.62 -5.26
CA CYS A 34 19.09 -16.30 -4.62
C CYS A 34 20.19 -15.98 -3.58
N LYS A 35 21.01 -16.97 -3.18
CA LYS A 35 22.12 -16.74 -2.23
C LYS A 35 23.34 -16.09 -2.86
N ARG A 36 23.48 -16.12 -4.20
CA ARG A 36 24.75 -15.77 -4.85
C ARG A 36 24.92 -14.30 -5.20
N THR A 37 23.85 -13.52 -5.36
CA THR A 37 23.89 -12.05 -5.45
C THR A 37 22.47 -11.55 -5.74
N CYS A 38 21.90 -10.72 -4.88
CA CYS A 38 20.85 -9.80 -5.33
C CYS A 38 21.53 -8.79 -6.28
N PRO A 39 20.87 -8.32 -7.34
CA PRO A 39 21.56 -7.56 -8.38
C PRO A 39 22.14 -6.29 -7.78
N SER A 40 23.41 -6.02 -8.08
CA SER A 40 24.14 -4.81 -7.71
C SER A 40 23.66 -3.55 -8.47
N VAL A 41 22.33 -3.40 -8.60
CA VAL A 41 21.60 -2.20 -9.06
C VAL A 41 21.28 -2.11 -10.58
N ALA A 42 20.77 -3.21 -11.16
CA ALA A 42 19.97 -3.27 -12.41
C ALA A 42 20.69 -3.30 -13.78
N PRO A 43 20.34 -4.30 -14.62
CA PRO A 43 19.67 -3.97 -15.89
C PRO A 43 18.41 -4.79 -16.23
N SER A 44 17.99 -5.75 -15.39
CA SER A 44 16.92 -6.70 -15.74
C SER A 44 15.68 -6.66 -14.83
N THR A 45 15.48 -5.59 -14.05
CA THR A 45 14.25 -5.41 -13.26
C THR A 45 13.21 -4.70 -14.12
N MET A 46 12.08 -5.35 -14.41
CA MET A 46 10.94 -4.71 -15.07
C MET A 46 9.93 -4.28 -14.00
N ALA A 47 9.60 -3.00 -13.95
CA ALA A 47 8.48 -2.51 -13.15
C ALA A 47 7.15 -2.88 -13.83
N LYS A 48 6.24 -3.52 -13.09
CA LYS A 48 4.84 -3.66 -13.48
C LYS A 48 4.00 -2.65 -12.71
N TYR A 49 2.85 -2.33 -13.28
CA TYR A 49 1.92 -1.37 -12.68
C TYR A 49 0.57 -2.04 -12.47
N LEU A 50 0.02 -1.88 -11.27
CA LEU A 50 -1.29 -2.35 -10.88
C LEU A 50 -2.25 -1.16 -10.81
N PRO A 51 -3.36 -1.15 -11.57
CA PRO A 51 -4.30 -0.05 -11.49
C PRO A 51 -5.15 -0.10 -10.22
N GLN A 52 -5.38 1.08 -9.65
CA GLN A 52 -6.35 1.35 -8.61
C GLN A 52 -7.56 2.01 -9.27
N LEU A 53 -8.70 1.35 -9.19
CA LEU A 53 -9.93 1.79 -9.86
C LEU A 53 -10.93 2.31 -8.85
N CYS A 54 -11.67 3.35 -9.22
CA CYS A 54 -12.83 3.81 -8.46
C CYS A 54 -13.83 2.66 -8.29
N ALA A 55 -14.25 2.40 -7.05
CA ALA A 55 -15.12 1.27 -6.74
C ALA A 55 -16.50 1.35 -7.41
N SER A 56 -16.98 2.57 -7.70
CA SER A 56 -18.31 2.81 -8.29
C SER A 56 -18.31 3.00 -9.80
N SER A 57 -17.22 3.55 -10.39
CA SER A 57 -17.18 3.95 -11.80
C SER A 57 -16.15 3.22 -12.64
N ASN A 58 -15.28 2.40 -12.03
CA ASN A 58 -14.12 1.77 -12.68
C ASN A 58 -13.12 2.75 -13.30
N GLN A 59 -13.22 4.04 -12.97
CA GLN A 59 -12.27 5.06 -13.39
C GLN A 59 -10.89 4.77 -12.80
N LEU A 60 -9.83 4.91 -13.59
CA LEU A 60 -8.46 4.84 -13.12
C LEU A 60 -8.17 6.02 -12.19
N LEU A 61 -7.86 5.73 -10.93
CA LEU A 61 -7.53 6.74 -9.91
C LEU A 61 -6.06 6.73 -9.50
N GLY A 62 -5.39 5.59 -9.67
CA GLY A 62 -4.00 5.40 -9.26
C GLY A 62 -3.35 4.25 -10.02
N LEU A 63 -2.03 4.21 -9.99
CA LEU A 63 -1.23 3.06 -10.39
C LEU A 63 -0.28 2.72 -9.23
N GLU A 64 -0.04 1.46 -8.97
CA GLU A 64 0.95 1.02 -7.98
C GLU A 64 2.07 0.29 -8.71
N VAL A 65 3.31 0.69 -8.47
CA VAL A 65 4.47 -0.02 -9.02
C VAL A 65 4.75 -1.27 -8.20
N ARG A 66 4.99 -2.38 -8.87
CA ARG A 66 5.56 -3.60 -8.28
C ARG A 66 6.80 -3.98 -9.05
N LEU A 67 7.91 -4.11 -8.33
CA LEU A 67 9.16 -4.57 -8.90
C LEU A 67 9.01 -6.02 -9.36
N GLN A 68 9.56 -6.35 -10.52
CA GLN A 68 9.80 -7.72 -10.95
C GLN A 68 11.25 -7.88 -11.33
N TRP A 69 11.90 -8.92 -10.81
CA TRP A 69 13.28 -9.21 -11.15
C TRP A 69 13.32 -10.26 -12.27
N GLN A 70 13.89 -9.92 -13.42
CA GLN A 70 14.24 -10.92 -14.43
C GLN A 70 15.68 -11.38 -14.17
N HIS A 71 15.83 -12.59 -13.63
CA HIS A 71 17.13 -13.20 -13.43
C HIS A 71 17.63 -13.81 -14.74
N PRO A 72 18.89 -13.58 -15.17
CA PRO A 72 19.42 -14.07 -16.45
C PRO A 72 19.26 -15.58 -16.65
N GLU A 73 19.39 -16.37 -15.58
CA GLU A 73 19.31 -17.83 -15.63
C GLU A 73 17.96 -18.37 -15.15
N SER A 74 17.27 -17.65 -14.26
CA SER A 74 16.08 -18.17 -13.57
C SER A 74 14.77 -17.55 -14.07
N GLY A 75 14.85 -16.66 -15.07
CA GLY A 75 13.68 -15.94 -15.57
C GLY A 75 13.06 -15.03 -14.52
N GLU A 76 11.75 -14.90 -14.53
CA GLU A 76 11.02 -14.00 -13.62
C GLU A 76 11.06 -14.52 -12.18
N VAL A 77 11.69 -13.76 -11.29
CA VAL A 77 11.79 -14.03 -9.86
C VAL A 77 10.81 -13.15 -9.09
N SER A 78 9.97 -13.81 -8.29
CA SER A 78 8.95 -13.13 -7.48
C SER A 78 9.57 -12.23 -6.39
N PRO A 79 8.99 -11.05 -6.12
CA PRO A 79 9.36 -10.17 -5.01
C PRO A 79 9.42 -10.86 -3.65
N GLY A 80 8.53 -11.81 -3.40
CA GLY A 80 8.52 -12.58 -2.15
C GLY A 80 9.80 -13.40 -1.93
N VAL A 81 10.58 -13.64 -2.99
CA VAL A 81 11.84 -14.38 -2.92
C VAL A 81 13.03 -13.45 -2.68
N PHE A 82 13.12 -12.34 -3.42
CA PHE A 82 14.32 -11.48 -3.39
C PHE A 82 14.22 -10.31 -2.41
N LEU A 83 13.03 -9.74 -2.15
CA LEU A 83 12.89 -8.60 -1.24
C LEU A 83 13.35 -8.92 0.20
N PRO A 84 13.02 -10.09 0.79
CA PRO A 84 13.54 -10.43 2.12
C PRO A 84 15.07 -10.55 2.15
N HIS A 85 15.70 -10.94 1.04
CA HIS A 85 17.15 -10.97 0.93
C HIS A 85 17.72 -9.55 0.86
N ALA A 86 17.21 -8.72 -0.06
CA ALA A 86 17.60 -7.32 -0.22
C ALA A 86 17.47 -6.51 1.08
N GLN A 87 16.45 -6.82 1.89
CA GLN A 87 16.27 -6.19 3.20
C GLN A 87 17.37 -6.60 4.20
N ARG A 88 17.77 -7.88 4.22
CA ARG A 88 18.82 -8.37 5.13
C ARG A 88 20.22 -7.93 4.71
N SER A 89 20.47 -7.78 3.41
CA SER A 89 21.76 -7.33 2.86
C SER A 89 21.89 -5.80 2.83
N GLY A 90 20.80 -5.06 3.02
CA GLY A 90 20.77 -3.59 2.90
C GLY A 90 20.60 -3.09 1.46
N GLU A 91 20.61 -3.97 0.46
CA GLU A 91 20.42 -3.64 -0.96
C GLU A 91 19.01 -3.12 -1.27
N ILE A 92 18.07 -3.26 -0.33
CA ILE A 92 16.73 -2.68 -0.45
C ILE A 92 16.76 -1.15 -0.64
N ILE A 93 17.73 -0.45 -0.05
CA ILE A 93 17.86 1.01 -0.17
C ILE A 93 18.27 1.40 -1.60
N PRO A 94 19.41 0.94 -2.15
CA PRO A 94 19.77 1.29 -3.53
C PRO A 94 18.76 0.76 -4.55
N LEU A 95 18.13 -0.40 -4.32
CA LEU A 95 17.05 -0.89 -5.17
C LEU A 95 15.82 0.03 -5.16
N GLY A 96 15.40 0.49 -3.97
CA GLY A 96 14.29 1.44 -3.82
C GLY A 96 14.59 2.79 -4.46
N ASN A 97 15.81 3.30 -4.33
CA ASN A 97 16.23 4.55 -4.98
C ASN A 97 16.25 4.43 -6.51
N TRP A 98 16.74 3.30 -7.03
CA TRP A 98 16.67 3.01 -8.46
C TRP A 98 15.21 2.94 -8.94
N ALA A 99 14.35 2.23 -8.20
CA ALA A 99 12.93 2.08 -8.53
C ALA A 99 12.22 3.44 -8.59
N LEU A 100 12.44 4.30 -7.60
CA LEU A 100 11.93 5.66 -7.55
C LEU A 100 12.31 6.44 -8.80
N ARG A 101 13.59 6.46 -9.16
CA ARG A 101 14.08 7.14 -10.37
C ARG A 101 13.43 6.60 -11.64
N GLN A 102 13.31 5.28 -11.78
CA GLN A 102 12.64 4.68 -12.93
C GLN A 102 11.16 5.04 -13.03
N VAL A 103 10.44 5.09 -11.91
CA VAL A 103 9.04 5.50 -11.88
C VAL A 103 8.90 6.97 -12.25
N CYS A 104 9.74 7.86 -11.72
CA CYS A 104 9.74 9.27 -12.09
C CYS A 104 9.96 9.45 -13.60
N LEU A 105 10.97 8.80 -14.16
CA LEU A 105 11.25 8.82 -15.61
C LEU A 105 10.09 8.23 -16.42
N GLN A 106 9.44 7.18 -15.92
CA GLN A 106 8.30 6.57 -16.62
C GLN A 106 7.07 7.49 -16.63
N ILE A 107 6.79 8.17 -15.51
CA ILE A 107 5.74 9.19 -15.45
C ILE A 107 6.04 10.30 -16.45
N ARG A 108 7.29 10.77 -16.53
CA ARG A 108 7.70 11.78 -17.50
C ARG A 108 7.43 11.31 -18.93
N ARG A 109 7.81 10.08 -19.29
CA ARG A 109 7.53 9.49 -20.62
C ARG A 109 6.05 9.48 -20.96
N TRP A 110 5.16 9.16 -20.02
CA TRP A 110 3.73 9.23 -20.25
C TRP A 110 3.26 10.67 -20.51
N ARG A 111 3.78 11.65 -19.76
CA ARG A 111 3.45 13.07 -19.96
C ARG A 111 3.95 13.59 -21.31
N ASP A 112 5.15 13.20 -21.73
CA ASP A 112 5.71 13.55 -23.05
C ASP A 112 4.91 12.98 -24.20
N ALA A 113 4.27 11.82 -23.99
CA ALA A 113 3.34 11.23 -24.94
C ALA A 113 1.95 11.90 -24.93
N GLY A 114 1.78 13.02 -24.23
CA GLY A 114 0.50 13.75 -24.14
C GLY A 114 -0.51 13.13 -23.18
N LEU A 115 -0.10 12.13 -22.38
CA LEU A 115 -0.98 11.46 -21.42
C LEU A 115 -1.02 12.20 -20.08
N THR A 116 -2.12 12.03 -19.35
CA THR A 116 -2.26 12.53 -17.97
C THR A 116 -2.30 11.34 -17.00
N PRO A 117 -1.14 10.79 -16.60
CA PRO A 117 -1.13 9.64 -15.69
C PRO A 117 -1.70 10.03 -14.31
N PRO A 118 -2.41 9.11 -13.64
CA PRO A 118 -2.77 9.29 -12.23
C PRO A 118 -1.50 9.23 -11.35
N PRO A 119 -1.60 9.56 -10.05
CA PRO A 119 -0.51 9.33 -9.12
C PRO A 119 -0.05 7.88 -9.10
N VAL A 120 1.26 7.68 -8.94
CA VAL A 120 1.88 6.35 -8.88
C VAL A 120 2.37 6.04 -7.46
N GLY A 121 1.81 4.99 -6.86
CA GLY A 121 2.21 4.38 -5.60
C GLY A 121 3.54 3.64 -5.70
N ILE A 122 4.44 3.90 -4.76
CA ILE A 122 5.75 3.23 -4.63
C ILE A 122 5.94 2.77 -3.18
N ASP A 123 6.26 1.50 -3.00
CA ASP A 123 6.63 0.94 -1.69
C ASP A 123 7.92 1.59 -1.15
N ILE A 124 7.85 2.17 0.05
CA ILE A 124 9.02 2.67 0.79
C ILE A 124 9.19 1.84 2.05
N CYS A 125 10.33 1.13 2.15
CA CYS A 125 10.62 0.33 3.34
C CYS A 125 11.07 1.21 4.53
N CYS A 126 10.94 0.70 5.75
CA CYS A 126 11.33 1.43 6.97
C CYS A 126 12.79 1.91 6.95
N HIS A 127 13.72 1.09 6.48
CA HIS A 127 15.15 1.44 6.41
C HIS A 127 15.41 2.58 5.42
N GLN A 128 14.65 2.63 4.33
CA GLN A 128 14.74 3.72 3.35
C GLN A 128 14.08 4.99 3.91
N LEU A 129 12.95 4.87 4.60
CA LEU A 129 12.26 5.98 5.26
C LEU A 129 13.12 6.65 6.35
N ALA A 130 13.88 5.86 7.11
CA ALA A 130 14.81 6.33 8.12
C ALA A 130 16.16 6.84 7.54
N HIS A 131 16.37 6.71 6.23
CA HIS A 131 17.64 7.09 5.62
C HIS A 131 17.76 8.62 5.49
N HIS A 132 18.77 9.21 6.13
CA HIS A 132 18.98 10.66 6.19
C HIS A 132 19.00 11.41 4.85
N LYS A 133 19.30 10.73 3.73
CA LYS A 133 19.29 11.33 2.38
C LYS A 133 17.99 11.12 1.59
N LEU A 134 16.96 10.51 2.17
CA LEU A 134 15.75 10.15 1.40
C LEU A 134 15.14 11.38 0.71
N SER A 135 14.92 12.47 1.46
CA SER A 135 14.34 13.69 0.90
C SER A 135 15.16 14.24 -0.28
N GLN A 136 16.50 14.26 -0.15
CA GLN A 136 17.39 14.70 -1.22
C GLN A 136 17.28 13.79 -2.46
N ILE A 137 17.31 12.47 -2.27
CA ILE A 137 17.20 11.50 -3.37
C ILE A 137 15.88 11.68 -4.12
N VAL A 138 14.81 11.96 -3.39
CA VAL A 138 13.48 12.18 -3.97
C VAL A 138 13.41 13.49 -4.73
N GLU A 139 13.95 14.57 -4.16
CA GLU A 139 14.07 15.86 -4.85
C GLU A 139 14.85 15.74 -6.16
N GLU A 140 16.00 15.06 -6.13
CA GLU A 140 16.83 14.81 -7.32
C GLU A 140 16.08 14.00 -8.37
N ALA A 141 15.38 12.93 -7.98
CA ALA A 141 14.62 12.09 -8.92
C ALA A 141 13.43 12.84 -9.57
N LEU A 142 12.74 13.68 -8.79
CA LEU A 142 11.66 14.53 -9.29
C LEU A 142 12.19 15.60 -10.25
N ALA A 143 13.31 16.24 -9.90
CA ALA A 143 13.95 17.27 -10.71
C ALA A 143 14.50 16.71 -12.03
N GLU A 144 15.18 15.56 -11.99
CA GLU A 144 15.69 14.88 -13.19
C GLU A 144 14.58 14.52 -14.17
N ALA A 145 13.46 13.99 -13.66
CA ALA A 145 12.31 13.65 -14.50
C ALA A 145 11.46 14.88 -14.87
N GLY A 146 11.62 16.01 -14.18
CA GLY A 146 10.80 17.20 -14.37
C GLY A 146 9.31 16.95 -14.09
N ILE A 147 8.99 16.22 -13.02
CA ILE A 147 7.60 15.91 -12.63
C ILE A 147 7.27 16.50 -11.25
N PRO A 148 6.01 16.87 -11.00
CA PRO A 148 5.61 17.36 -9.69
C PRO A 148 5.46 16.21 -8.68
N GLY A 149 5.75 16.47 -7.41
CA GLY A 149 5.66 15.47 -6.33
C GLY A 149 4.26 14.87 -6.15
N GLN A 150 3.20 15.59 -6.53
CA GLN A 150 1.81 15.05 -6.53
C GLN A 150 1.61 13.87 -7.50
N SER A 151 2.60 13.59 -8.36
CA SER A 151 2.59 12.41 -9.23
C SER A 151 2.96 11.12 -8.48
N LEU A 152 3.42 11.22 -7.23
CA LEU A 152 3.87 10.10 -6.41
C LEU A 152 3.02 9.92 -5.15
N ILE A 153 2.80 8.67 -4.78
CA ILE A 153 2.29 8.25 -3.48
C ILE A 153 3.32 7.30 -2.86
N PHE A 154 3.78 7.59 -1.66
CA PHE A 154 4.65 6.68 -0.91
C PHE A 154 3.81 5.75 -0.06
N GLU A 155 3.95 4.46 -0.31
CA GLU A 155 3.24 3.41 0.39
C GLU A 155 4.13 2.84 1.49
N ILE A 156 3.68 2.95 2.73
CA ILE A 156 4.43 2.51 3.90
C ILE A 156 3.61 1.45 4.62
N ASP A 157 4.20 0.28 4.80
CA ASP A 157 3.56 -0.82 5.50
C ASP A 157 3.16 -0.43 6.95
N GLU A 158 1.95 -0.81 7.37
CA GLU A 158 1.45 -0.55 8.72
C GLU A 158 2.44 -0.98 9.80
N GLN A 159 3.03 -2.18 9.68
CA GLN A 159 3.94 -2.72 10.70
C GLN A 159 5.27 -1.95 10.73
N ALA A 160 5.69 -1.39 9.60
CA ALA A 160 6.85 -0.51 9.55
C ALA A 160 6.61 0.78 10.37
N LEU A 161 5.41 1.37 10.30
CA LEU A 161 5.06 2.56 11.08
C LEU A 161 4.97 2.28 12.59
N LEU A 162 4.59 1.07 12.98
CA LEU A 162 4.46 0.70 14.39
C LEU A 162 5.79 0.49 15.11
N LYS A 163 6.89 0.26 14.37
CA LYS A 163 8.21 0.01 14.96
C LYS A 163 8.88 1.24 15.59
N GLU A 164 8.23 2.41 15.55
CA GLU A 164 8.62 3.65 16.23
C GLU A 164 10.09 4.00 16.03
N ASP A 165 10.45 4.36 14.79
CA ASP A 165 11.73 4.98 14.50
C ASP A 165 11.58 6.52 14.52
N PRO A 166 12.13 7.23 15.53
CA PRO A 166 12.03 8.69 15.61
C PRO A 166 12.67 9.41 14.41
N THR A 167 13.59 8.75 13.69
CA THR A 167 14.31 9.34 12.55
C THR A 167 13.48 9.40 11.28
N ALA A 168 12.37 8.65 11.19
CA ALA A 168 11.50 8.63 10.03
C ALA A 168 10.60 9.88 9.91
N ILE A 169 10.24 10.49 11.05
CA ILE A 169 9.25 11.59 11.12
C ILE A 169 9.72 12.87 10.40
N PRO A 170 10.97 13.36 10.58
CA PRO A 170 11.42 14.59 9.92
C PRO A 170 11.40 14.54 8.39
N HIS A 171 11.57 13.36 7.79
CA HIS A 171 11.53 13.19 6.34
C HIS A 171 10.11 13.33 5.77
N ILE A 172 9.10 12.91 6.53
CA ILE A 172 7.71 12.93 6.08
C ILE A 172 7.24 14.35 5.80
N ASP A 173 7.58 15.30 6.67
CA ASP A 173 7.19 16.71 6.49
C ASP A 173 7.87 17.34 5.27
N GLN A 174 9.15 17.03 5.04
CA GLN A 174 9.89 17.50 3.86
C GLN A 174 9.31 16.93 2.56
N LEU A 175 9.07 15.63 2.52
CA LEU A 175 8.47 14.94 1.38
C LEU A 175 7.03 15.44 1.12
N ARG A 176 6.26 15.71 2.18
CA ARG A 176 4.94 16.34 2.07
C ARG A 176 5.04 17.75 1.49
N ALA A 177 6.04 18.54 1.89
CA ALA A 177 6.27 19.88 1.34
C ALA A 177 6.59 19.84 -0.16
N MET A 178 7.20 18.75 -0.66
CA MET A 178 7.36 18.48 -2.10
C MET A 178 6.06 18.10 -2.81
N GLY A 179 4.97 17.91 -2.06
CA GLY A 179 3.64 17.56 -2.58
C GLY A 179 3.38 16.07 -2.72
N ILE A 180 4.23 15.22 -2.15
CA ILE A 180 4.11 13.76 -2.24
C ILE A 180 2.95 13.28 -1.36
N GLY A 181 2.14 12.36 -1.91
CA GLY A 181 1.08 11.68 -1.16
C GLY A 181 1.62 10.53 -0.33
N PHE A 182 0.88 10.12 0.71
CA PHE A 182 1.25 8.99 1.56
C PHE A 182 0.09 8.01 1.67
N ALA A 183 0.42 6.72 1.65
CA ALA A 183 -0.52 5.63 1.89
C ALA A 183 -0.01 4.73 3.00
N ILE A 184 -0.93 4.26 3.84
CA ILE A 184 -0.66 3.18 4.80
C ILE A 184 -1.01 1.86 4.09
N ASP A 185 0.00 1.03 3.83
CA ASP A 185 -0.16 -0.24 3.12
C ASP A 185 -0.37 -1.42 4.07
N ASN A 186 -1.00 -2.49 3.55
CA ASN A 186 -1.31 -3.74 4.27
C ASN A 186 -2.05 -3.54 5.60
N PHE A 187 -2.86 -2.49 5.72
CA PHE A 187 -3.57 -2.18 6.96
C PHE A 187 -4.39 -3.38 7.43
N GLY A 188 -4.22 -3.77 8.70
CA GLY A 188 -4.89 -4.90 9.32
C GLY A 188 -4.50 -6.28 8.79
N ALA A 189 -3.32 -6.43 8.17
CA ALA A 189 -2.80 -7.74 7.76
C ALA A 189 -2.64 -8.70 8.96
N GLN A 190 -2.14 -8.18 10.09
CA GLN A 190 -2.04 -8.91 11.36
C GLN A 190 -3.11 -8.43 12.35
N HIS A 191 -3.00 -7.15 12.74
CA HIS A 191 -3.93 -6.44 13.61
C HIS A 191 -4.10 -5.02 13.06
N ALA A 192 -5.31 -4.46 13.15
CA ALA A 192 -5.61 -3.11 12.69
C ALA A 192 -5.21 -2.08 13.76
N ALA A 193 -4.05 -1.47 13.59
CA ALA A 193 -3.46 -0.57 14.57
C ALA A 193 -3.82 0.90 14.25
N LEU A 194 -4.94 1.39 14.79
CA LEU A 194 -5.44 2.73 14.49
C LEU A 194 -4.46 3.87 14.82
N ASN A 195 -3.54 3.65 15.75
CA ASN A 195 -2.49 4.62 16.07
C ASN A 195 -1.54 4.90 14.90
N CYS A 196 -1.40 4.01 13.91
CA CYS A 196 -0.59 4.30 12.71
C CYS A 196 -1.14 5.47 11.89
N LEU A 197 -2.46 5.72 11.94
CA LEU A 197 -3.13 6.81 11.24
C LEU A 197 -2.64 8.20 11.70
N GLN A 198 -2.09 8.30 12.90
CA GLN A 198 -1.55 9.54 13.46
C GLN A 198 -0.06 9.75 13.13
N LYS A 199 0.63 8.73 12.60
CA LYS A 199 2.08 8.76 12.41
C LYS A 199 2.50 9.44 11.11
N ILE A 200 1.65 9.37 10.08
CA ILE A 200 1.92 9.95 8.77
C ILE A 200 0.70 10.72 8.26
N PRO A 201 0.87 11.78 7.46
CA PRO A 201 -0.21 12.54 6.85
C PRO A 201 -0.76 11.77 5.63
N ALA A 202 -1.31 10.58 5.89
CA ALA A 202 -1.83 9.71 4.86
C ALA A 202 -2.98 10.38 4.09
N CYS A 203 -3.04 10.14 2.79
CA CYS A 203 -4.23 10.38 1.97
C CYS A 203 -4.95 9.07 1.62
N GLN A 204 -4.29 7.92 1.80
CA GLN A 204 -4.82 6.60 1.48
C GLN A 204 -4.62 5.61 2.63
N LEU A 205 -5.64 4.78 2.86
CA LEU A 205 -5.58 3.61 3.73
C LEU A 205 -5.85 2.36 2.88
N LYS A 206 -4.84 1.52 2.72
CA LYS A 206 -4.91 0.34 1.85
C LYS A 206 -5.11 -0.91 2.68
N PHE A 207 -6.28 -1.50 2.55
CA PHE A 207 -6.72 -2.64 3.34
C PHE A 207 -6.14 -3.92 2.77
N SER A 208 -5.49 -4.72 3.63
CA SER A 208 -4.94 -6.01 3.21
C SER A 208 -6.05 -6.92 2.64
N PRO A 209 -5.71 -7.88 1.76
CA PRO A 209 -6.69 -8.82 1.19
C PRO A 209 -7.49 -9.62 2.24
N ARG A 210 -6.93 -9.77 3.45
CA ARG A 210 -7.56 -10.48 4.57
C ARG A 210 -8.86 -9.82 5.03
N TRP A 211 -8.99 -8.49 4.90
CA TRP A 211 -10.23 -7.78 5.27
C TRP A 211 -11.43 -8.25 4.46
N LEU A 212 -11.28 -8.27 3.13
CA LEU A 212 -12.34 -8.74 2.23
C LEU A 212 -12.63 -10.22 2.44
N GLN A 213 -11.59 -11.05 2.62
CA GLN A 213 -11.75 -12.47 2.86
C GLN A 213 -12.52 -12.77 4.16
N ASN A 214 -12.22 -12.04 5.23
CA ASN A 214 -12.92 -12.18 6.51
C ASN A 214 -14.35 -11.64 6.40
N ALA A 215 -14.55 -10.45 5.83
CA ALA A 215 -15.86 -9.83 5.64
C ALA A 215 -16.80 -10.69 4.79
N LEU A 216 -16.27 -11.39 3.77
CA LEU A 216 -17.05 -12.32 2.95
C LEU A 216 -17.56 -13.53 3.76
N ARG A 217 -16.81 -13.97 4.79
CA ARG A 217 -17.07 -15.20 5.54
C ARG A 217 -17.83 -14.97 6.85
N ASN A 218 -17.71 -13.78 7.45
CA ASN A 218 -18.18 -13.50 8.79
C ASN A 218 -18.89 -12.12 8.86
N PRO A 219 -20.19 -12.07 9.25
CA PRO A 219 -20.93 -10.82 9.41
C PRO A 219 -20.31 -9.83 10.41
N ALA A 220 -19.68 -10.33 11.48
CA ALA A 220 -19.01 -9.48 12.47
C ALA A 220 -17.78 -8.79 11.88
N ASP A 221 -16.99 -9.52 11.09
CA ASP A 221 -15.84 -8.95 10.37
C ASP A 221 -16.28 -7.96 9.29
N ALA A 222 -17.42 -8.21 8.64
CA ALA A 222 -18.01 -7.25 7.70
C ALA A 222 -18.47 -5.95 8.40
N ALA A 223 -19.03 -6.05 9.61
CA ALA A 223 -19.38 -4.90 10.42
C ALA A 223 -18.15 -4.11 10.87
N LEU A 224 -17.08 -4.80 11.30
CA LEU A 224 -15.79 -4.18 11.64
C LEU A 224 -15.17 -3.46 10.44
N CYS A 225 -15.22 -4.07 9.25
CA CYS A 225 -14.75 -3.46 8.02
C CYS A 225 -15.52 -2.17 7.71
N ARG A 226 -16.86 -2.18 7.79
CA ARG A 226 -17.68 -0.98 7.61
C ARG A 226 -17.33 0.14 8.60
N ALA A 227 -17.20 -0.20 9.89
CA ALA A 227 -16.84 0.80 10.91
C ALA A 227 -15.48 1.44 10.63
N THR A 228 -14.50 0.63 10.20
CA THR A 228 -13.16 1.11 9.87
C THR A 228 -13.14 1.96 8.60
N LEU A 229 -13.93 1.60 7.59
CA LEU A 229 -14.08 2.41 6.37
C LEU A 229 -14.74 3.76 6.66
N GLU A 230 -15.71 3.78 7.57
CA GLU A 230 -16.35 5.01 8.01
C GLU A 230 -15.38 5.93 8.79
N LEU A 231 -14.48 5.34 9.59
CA LEU A 231 -13.39 6.08 10.21
C LEU A 231 -12.45 6.68 9.14
N ALA A 232 -12.02 5.89 8.16
CA ALA A 232 -11.19 6.37 7.06
C ALA A 232 -11.85 7.55 6.32
N ARG A 233 -13.15 7.42 6.01
CA ARG A 233 -13.96 8.48 5.40
C ARG A 233 -13.99 9.74 6.26
N THR A 234 -14.17 9.61 7.58
CA THR A 234 -14.21 10.74 8.53
C THR A 234 -12.87 11.46 8.61
N LEU A 235 -11.76 10.72 8.49
CA LEU A 235 -10.40 11.26 8.44
C LEU A 235 -10.03 11.83 7.05
N GLY A 236 -10.93 11.75 6.07
CA GLY A 236 -10.68 12.21 4.71
C GLY A 236 -9.69 11.34 3.92
N LEU A 237 -9.54 10.07 4.31
CA LEU A 237 -8.69 9.09 3.66
C LEU A 237 -9.46 8.33 2.59
N ASP A 238 -8.83 8.15 1.43
CA ASP A 238 -9.30 7.19 0.44
C ASP A 238 -9.03 5.76 0.94
N SER A 239 -10.05 4.92 0.94
CA SER A 239 -9.95 3.50 1.28
C SER A 239 -9.75 2.64 0.03
N VAL A 240 -8.68 1.85 0.01
CA VAL A 240 -8.34 0.96 -1.11
C VAL A 240 -8.49 -0.49 -0.67
N ALA A 241 -9.33 -1.27 -1.35
CA ALA A 241 -9.42 -2.72 -1.12
C ALA A 241 -8.39 -3.46 -1.98
N LEU A 242 -7.40 -4.09 -1.36
CA LEU A 242 -6.37 -4.85 -2.07
C LEU A 242 -6.77 -6.31 -2.27
N GLY A 243 -6.16 -6.93 -3.29
CA GLY A 243 -6.30 -8.36 -3.53
C GLY A 243 -7.69 -8.80 -3.99
N VAL A 244 -8.41 -7.92 -4.69
CA VAL A 244 -9.67 -8.25 -5.38
C VAL A 244 -9.37 -9.16 -6.57
N ASN A 245 -9.04 -10.41 -6.27
CA ASN A 245 -8.49 -11.38 -7.22
C ASN A 245 -9.53 -12.38 -7.71
N GLU A 246 -10.69 -12.42 -7.06
CA GLU A 246 -11.77 -13.34 -7.32
C GLU A 246 -13.08 -12.58 -7.37
N ALA A 247 -14.02 -13.07 -8.16
CA ALA A 247 -15.26 -12.36 -8.38
C ALA A 247 -16.16 -12.25 -7.13
N GLN A 248 -16.12 -13.22 -6.22
CA GLN A 248 -16.82 -13.13 -4.94
C GLN A 248 -16.25 -12.01 -4.06
N LEU A 249 -14.94 -11.81 -4.08
CA LEU A 249 -14.28 -10.70 -3.38
C LEU A 249 -14.63 -9.36 -4.03
N LEU A 250 -14.76 -9.30 -5.36
CA LEU A 250 -15.26 -8.10 -6.05
C LEU A 250 -16.69 -7.76 -5.62
N THR A 251 -17.60 -8.74 -5.64
CA THR A 251 -18.98 -8.53 -5.16
C THR A 251 -19.02 -8.06 -3.71
N CYS A 252 -18.20 -8.67 -2.83
CA CYS A 252 -18.11 -8.25 -1.43
C CYS A 252 -17.56 -6.82 -1.29
N ALA A 253 -16.50 -6.47 -2.02
CA ALA A 253 -15.91 -5.15 -1.99
C ALA A 253 -16.88 -4.06 -2.48
N GLN A 254 -17.70 -4.35 -3.50
CA GLN A 254 -18.73 -3.45 -4.01
C GLN A 254 -19.89 -3.22 -3.03
N GLN A 255 -20.09 -4.11 -2.06
CA GLN A 255 -21.09 -3.96 -0.99
C GLN A 255 -20.58 -3.18 0.22
N LEU A 256 -19.27 -2.90 0.26
CA LEU A 256 -18.62 -2.14 1.31
C LEU A 256 -18.27 -0.74 0.78
N PRO A 257 -18.22 0.30 1.63
CA PRO A 257 -17.95 1.67 1.21
C PRO A 257 -16.45 1.92 0.91
N PHE A 258 -15.80 0.99 0.21
CA PHE A 258 -14.46 1.22 -0.34
C PHE A 258 -14.52 2.30 -1.42
N THR A 259 -13.54 3.19 -1.43
CA THR A 259 -13.43 4.22 -2.46
C THR A 259 -12.73 3.71 -3.72
N GLN A 260 -11.76 2.81 -3.55
CA GLN A 260 -10.95 2.26 -4.63
C GLN A 260 -10.76 0.75 -4.47
N LEU A 261 -10.55 0.05 -5.58
CA LEU A 261 -10.31 -1.39 -5.65
C LEU A 261 -9.04 -1.68 -6.44
N GLN A 262 -8.29 -2.70 -6.01
CA GLN A 262 -7.12 -3.21 -6.71
C GLN A 262 -7.06 -4.74 -6.64
N GLY A 263 -6.82 -5.40 -7.79
CA GLY A 263 -6.61 -6.84 -7.84
C GLY A 263 -6.80 -7.45 -9.23
N ARG A 264 -6.45 -8.74 -9.35
CA ARG A 264 -6.43 -9.48 -10.64
C ARG A 264 -7.79 -9.63 -11.31
N GLN A 265 -8.89 -9.48 -10.56
CA GLN A 265 -10.23 -9.48 -11.14
C GLN A 265 -10.50 -8.20 -11.95
N LEU A 266 -9.79 -7.11 -11.63
CA LEU A 266 -9.88 -5.81 -12.29
C LEU A 266 -8.89 -5.71 -13.45
N ALA A 267 -7.62 -6.01 -13.17
CA ALA A 267 -6.56 -5.99 -14.17
C ALA A 267 -5.38 -6.88 -13.72
N THR A 268 -4.71 -7.49 -14.69
CA THR A 268 -3.39 -8.11 -14.46
C THR A 268 -2.30 -7.04 -14.36
N PRO A 269 -1.15 -7.31 -13.72
CA PRO A 269 -0.01 -6.40 -13.75
C PRO A 269 0.35 -5.95 -15.18
N LEU A 270 0.40 -4.64 -15.39
CA LEU A 270 0.55 -4.02 -16.70
C LEU A 270 2.01 -3.66 -16.97
N ASN A 271 2.45 -3.82 -18.21
CA ASN A 271 3.70 -3.21 -18.67
C ASN A 271 3.52 -1.69 -18.85
N ALA A 272 4.60 -0.94 -18.62
CA ALA A 272 4.58 0.52 -18.63
C ALA A 272 4.24 1.12 -20.01
N GLN A 273 4.76 0.51 -21.07
CA GLN A 273 4.81 1.14 -22.39
C GLN A 273 3.45 1.08 -23.11
N ALA A 274 2.91 -0.11 -23.32
CA ALA A 274 1.72 -0.30 -24.14
C ALA A 274 0.46 -0.35 -23.27
N GLN A 275 0.49 -1.15 -22.22
CA GLN A 275 -0.72 -1.45 -21.43
C GLN A 275 -1.11 -0.27 -20.52
N CYS A 276 -0.16 0.30 -19.78
CA CYS A 276 -0.44 1.49 -18.97
C CYS A 276 -0.82 2.69 -19.82
N ALA A 277 -0.07 2.98 -20.89
CA ALA A 277 -0.37 4.11 -21.75
C ALA A 277 -1.80 4.04 -22.31
N ARG A 278 -2.23 2.85 -22.75
CA ARG A 278 -3.60 2.64 -23.21
C ARG A 278 -4.63 2.89 -22.10
N LEU A 279 -4.42 2.30 -20.91
CA LEU A 279 -5.34 2.47 -19.79
C LEU A 279 -5.41 3.92 -19.29
N ILE A 280 -4.29 4.65 -19.32
CA ILE A 280 -4.24 6.08 -18.97
C ILE A 280 -5.04 6.90 -19.99
N LEU A 281 -4.93 6.58 -21.28
CA LEU A 281 -5.69 7.26 -22.33
C LEU A 281 -7.19 6.99 -22.23
N ASP A 282 -7.58 5.72 -22.02
CA ASP A 282 -8.99 5.34 -21.87
C ASP A 282 -9.58 5.90 -20.57
N GLY A 283 -8.80 5.88 -19.48
CA GLY A 283 -9.16 6.46 -18.18
C GLY A 283 -10.05 5.58 -17.30
N PHE A 284 -10.48 4.40 -17.77
CA PHE A 284 -11.33 3.47 -17.04
C PHE A 284 -11.27 2.05 -17.62
N VAL A 285 -11.80 1.07 -16.89
CA VAL A 285 -11.90 -0.34 -17.34
C VAL A 285 -13.35 -0.70 -17.67
N HIS A 286 -13.60 -1.09 -18.93
CA HIS A 286 -14.95 -1.29 -19.49
C HIS A 286 -15.63 -2.61 -19.06
N ASP A 287 -14.87 -3.68 -18.81
CA ASP A 287 -15.44 -5.02 -18.59
C ASP A 287 -14.76 -5.73 -17.41
N LEU A 288 -15.28 -5.53 -16.20
CA LEU A 288 -14.87 -6.35 -15.06
C LEU A 288 -15.34 -7.78 -15.27
N LYS A 289 -14.44 -8.75 -15.11
CA LYS A 289 -14.80 -10.17 -15.26
C LYS A 289 -15.94 -10.51 -14.28
N PRO A 290 -17.09 -11.02 -14.76
CA PRO A 290 -18.20 -11.35 -13.88
C PRO A 290 -17.88 -12.57 -13.00
N ALA A 291 -18.59 -12.68 -11.88
CA ALA A 291 -18.56 -13.91 -11.09
C ALA A 291 -19.12 -15.08 -11.91
N ARG A 292 -18.32 -16.14 -12.08
CA ARG A 292 -18.88 -17.43 -12.50
C ARG A 292 -19.93 -17.81 -11.46
N LYS A 293 -21.19 -17.95 -11.89
CA LYS A 293 -22.28 -18.47 -11.06
C LYS A 293 -21.84 -19.82 -10.49
N GLN A 294 -21.41 -19.85 -9.25
CA GLN A 294 -21.23 -21.09 -8.48
C GLN A 294 -22.44 -21.25 -7.57
N ASN A 295 -22.83 -22.51 -7.36
CA ASN A 295 -24.05 -23.01 -6.70
C ASN A 295 -24.57 -22.12 -5.53
N PRO A 296 -25.89 -21.87 -5.43
CA PRO A 296 -26.52 -20.96 -4.46
C PRO A 296 -26.53 -21.45 -3.00
N ARG A 297 -25.58 -22.30 -2.59
CA ARG A 297 -25.45 -22.73 -1.18
C ARG A 297 -24.78 -21.67 -0.29
N ILE A 298 -24.35 -20.54 -0.84
CA ILE A 298 -23.90 -19.36 -0.07
C ILE A 298 -24.96 -18.24 -0.21
N THR A 299 -26.22 -18.53 0.14
CA THR A 299 -27.28 -17.51 0.23
C THR A 299 -28.31 -17.94 1.25
N ALA A 300 -28.20 -17.44 2.49
CA ALA A 300 -29.32 -17.25 3.42
C ALA A 300 -28.91 -16.53 4.73
N GLY A 301 -27.65 -16.59 5.15
CA GLY A 301 -27.24 -16.07 6.47
C GLY A 301 -26.79 -14.60 6.53
N VAL A 302 -26.55 -13.94 5.40
CA VAL A 302 -25.88 -12.63 5.35
C VAL A 302 -26.87 -11.45 5.18
N LEU A 303 -28.15 -11.71 4.91
CA LEU A 303 -29.08 -10.67 4.42
C LEU A 303 -30.09 -10.07 5.41
N HIS A 304 -30.13 -10.48 6.69
CA HIS A 304 -31.27 -10.12 7.56
C HIS A 304 -30.97 -9.42 8.89
N ILE A 305 -29.73 -9.02 9.18
CA ILE A 305 -29.48 -8.18 10.35
C ILE A 305 -29.21 -6.75 9.89
N VAL A 306 -30.06 -5.83 10.36
CA VAL A 306 -30.12 -4.38 10.13
C VAL A 306 -30.99 -3.91 8.93
N SER A 307 -32.29 -4.22 8.96
CA SER A 307 -33.31 -3.40 8.27
C SER A 307 -34.26 -2.65 9.22
N THR A 308 -34.06 -2.73 10.54
CA THR A 308 -34.84 -1.97 11.53
C THR A 308 -33.96 -0.93 12.20
N GLY A 309 -33.70 0.15 11.48
CA GLY A 309 -33.00 1.35 11.96
C GLY A 309 -32.97 2.32 10.80
N GLY A 310 -34.02 3.13 10.68
CA GLY A 310 -34.19 4.07 9.57
C GLY A 310 -33.03 5.05 9.51
N TRP A 311 -32.10 4.80 8.59
CA TRP A 311 -31.15 5.80 8.12
C TRP A 311 -31.67 6.33 6.80
N ILE A 312 -31.97 7.63 6.79
CA ILE A 312 -32.38 8.38 5.62
C ILE A 312 -31.37 8.11 4.50
N ARG A 313 -31.83 7.46 3.43
CA ARG A 313 -31.09 7.36 2.17
C ARG A 313 -30.92 8.78 1.63
N ASN A 314 -29.78 9.40 1.91
CA ASN A 314 -29.34 10.53 1.11
C ASN A 314 -28.85 9.97 -0.24
N PRO A 315 -29.36 10.45 -1.38
CA PRO A 315 -28.85 10.05 -2.67
C PRO A 315 -27.34 10.36 -2.72
N CYS A 316 -26.55 9.36 -3.13
CA CYS A 316 -25.13 9.54 -3.42
C CYS A 316 -24.98 10.77 -4.32
N ARG A 317 -24.34 11.83 -3.82
CA ARG A 317 -23.94 12.95 -4.65
C ARG A 317 -23.03 12.41 -5.75
N PRO A 318 -23.15 12.89 -7.00
CA PRO A 318 -22.20 12.52 -8.05
C PRO A 318 -20.79 12.83 -7.57
N CYS A 319 -19.88 11.86 -7.76
CA CYS A 319 -18.45 12.02 -7.51
C CYS A 319 -18.00 13.33 -8.19
N HIS A 320 -17.69 14.35 -7.40
CA HIS A 320 -17.21 15.62 -7.96
C HIS A 320 -15.96 15.34 -8.81
N PRO A 321 -15.85 15.92 -10.03
CA PRO A 321 -14.59 15.86 -10.75
C PRO A 321 -13.51 16.45 -9.86
N CYS A 322 -12.39 15.75 -9.72
CA CYS A 322 -11.23 16.13 -8.92
C CYS A 322 -10.65 17.45 -9.46
N ARG A 323 -11.30 18.58 -9.13
CA ARG A 323 -10.77 19.93 -9.34
C ARG A 323 -9.75 20.18 -8.24
N ARG A 324 -8.58 20.68 -8.66
CA ARG A 324 -7.44 21.13 -7.84
C ARG A 324 -7.89 21.55 -6.44
N ARG A 325 -7.53 20.77 -5.40
CA ARG A 325 -7.71 21.19 -4.00
C ARG A 325 -6.80 22.39 -3.73
N PRO A 326 -7.24 23.40 -2.97
CA PRO A 326 -6.36 24.49 -2.53
C PRO A 326 -5.26 23.92 -1.62
N ALA A 327 -4.10 24.58 -1.64
CA ALA A 327 -2.97 24.24 -0.78
C ALA A 327 -3.39 24.20 0.70
N TRP A 328 -2.86 23.23 1.44
CA TRP A 328 -3.04 23.13 2.89
C TRP A 328 -2.59 24.43 3.57
N PRO A 329 -3.34 24.98 4.54
CA PRO A 329 -2.86 26.13 5.30
C PRO A 329 -1.63 25.72 6.12
N VAL A 330 -0.52 26.42 5.90
CA VAL A 330 0.65 26.38 6.77
C VAL A 330 0.25 27.03 8.09
N LEU A 331 0.14 26.26 9.16
CA LEU A 331 -0.03 26.81 10.51
C LEU A 331 1.30 27.45 10.95
N PRO A 332 1.30 28.70 11.47
CA PRO A 332 2.50 29.33 11.97
C PRO A 332 3.04 28.63 13.22
N SER A 333 4.36 28.53 13.31
CA SER A 333 5.15 27.79 14.30
C SER A 333 5.14 28.35 15.74
N SER A 334 4.15 29.15 16.13
CA SER A 334 4.13 29.85 17.43
C SER A 334 3.10 29.33 18.44
N ALA A 335 2.47 28.17 18.23
CA ALA A 335 1.38 27.69 19.08
C ALA A 335 1.69 26.38 19.83
N PHE A 336 2.84 26.27 20.49
CA PHE A 336 3.05 25.29 21.58
C PHE A 336 4.02 25.86 22.61
N ARG A 337 3.49 26.49 23.67
CA ARG A 337 4.20 26.66 24.95
C ARG A 337 3.58 25.68 25.95
N PRO A 338 4.35 24.73 26.52
CA PRO A 338 3.84 23.90 27.61
C PRO A 338 3.68 24.75 28.89
N PRO A 339 2.67 24.48 29.73
CA PRO A 339 2.57 25.14 31.03
C PRO A 339 3.69 24.67 31.96
N SER A 340 4.31 25.64 32.65
CA SER A 340 5.35 25.41 33.66
C SER A 340 4.75 24.68 34.86
N LEU A 341 5.21 23.46 35.14
CA LEU A 341 5.01 22.80 36.42
C LEU A 341 5.93 23.47 37.45
N ARG A 342 5.33 24.10 38.46
CA ARG A 342 6.02 24.46 39.71
C ARG A 342 5.97 23.23 40.63
N TRP A 343 7.11 22.97 41.25
CA TRP A 343 7.44 21.85 42.13
C TRP A 343 6.47 21.65 43.29
#